data_AF-A0A969IGI0-F1
#
_entry.id   AF-A0A969IGI0-F1
#
_cell.length_a   1.000
_cell.length_b   1.000
_cell.length_c   1.000
_cell.angle_alpha   90.00
_cell.angle_beta   90.00
_cell.angle_gamma   90.00
#
_symmetry.space_group_name_H-M   'P 1'
#
loop_
_entity.id
_entity.type
_entity.pdbx_description
1 polymer ?
#
loop_
_entity_poly.entity_id
_entity_poly.type
_entity_poly.pdbx_seq_one_letter_code
_entity_poly.pdbx_strand_id
1 'polypeptide(L)'
;LSYPLFVKPAKAGDSLGVDDHSLVNNKEELKTKVAEILDEYGPLLVEEYIAGREFTVLVAANADDERSCTVFRPVEYIFPEGKCFKTYSLKTSELHPDCNVPCTDPVLDRQLRDAAEKSLRVLTGQAMQGWIFA
;
A
#
# COMPACT_ATOMS: atom_id res chain seq x y z
N LEU A 1 -9.04 15.25 -8.25
CA LEU A 1 -7.58 15.11 -8.43
C LEU A 1 -6.95 16.48 -8.30
N SER A 2 -6.43 16.75 -7.11
CA SER A 2 -5.56 17.86 -6.78
C SER A 2 -4.16 17.32 -6.52
N TYR A 3 -3.14 18.06 -6.92
CA TYR A 3 -1.76 17.68 -6.62
C TYR A 3 -1.48 17.78 -5.11
N PRO A 4 -0.57 16.94 -4.57
CA PRO A 4 0.25 15.94 -5.29
C PRO A 4 -0.54 14.68 -5.69
N LEU A 5 -0.15 14.09 -6.83
CA LEU A 5 -0.73 12.85 -7.35
C LEU A 5 0.30 11.72 -7.30
N PHE A 6 -0.18 10.48 -7.23
CA PHE A 6 0.65 9.28 -7.27
C PHE A 6 0.39 8.49 -8.55
N VAL A 7 1.43 8.17 -9.31
CA VAL A 7 1.38 7.42 -10.56
C VAL A 7 1.92 6.01 -10.33
N LYS A 8 1.13 4.98 -10.66
CA LYS A 8 1.56 3.58 -10.52
C LYS A 8 0.96 2.72 -11.64
N PRO A 9 1.59 1.59 -12.03
CA PRO A 9 0.95 0.66 -12.97
C PRO A 9 -0.36 0.07 -12.40
N ALA A 10 -1.36 -0.11 -13.26
CA ALA A 10 -2.66 -0.65 -12.86
C ALA A 10 -2.60 -2.15 -12.47
N LYS A 11 -1.59 -2.87 -12.97
CA LYS A 11 -1.41 -4.32 -12.75
C LYS A 11 -0.01 -4.65 -12.23
N ALA A 12 0.48 -3.88 -11.27
CA ALA A 12 1.75 -4.18 -10.58
C ALA A 12 1.54 -4.60 -9.13
N GLY A 13 2.25 -5.66 -8.72
CA GLY A 13 2.53 -5.99 -7.33
C GLY A 13 3.88 -5.42 -6.89
N ASP A 14 4.17 -5.48 -5.59
CA ASP A 14 5.51 -5.19 -5.01
C ASP A 14 6.13 -3.83 -5.34
N SER A 15 5.32 -2.82 -5.65
CA SER A 15 5.81 -1.48 -6.04
C SER A 15 6.64 -1.48 -7.34
N LEU A 16 6.48 -2.47 -8.22
CA LEU A 16 7.12 -2.46 -9.55
C LEU A 16 6.68 -1.22 -10.35
N GLY A 17 7.66 -0.49 -10.91
CA GLY A 17 7.43 0.78 -11.59
C GLY A 17 7.19 1.98 -10.67
N VAL A 18 7.31 1.82 -9.35
CA VAL A 18 7.18 2.89 -8.35
C VAL A 18 8.54 3.29 -7.78
N ASP A 19 8.89 4.55 -8.00
CA ASP A 19 10.12 5.22 -7.59
C ASP A 19 9.84 6.63 -7.02
N ASP A 20 10.90 7.38 -6.69
CA ASP A 20 10.77 8.72 -6.12
C ASP A 20 10.05 9.72 -7.06
N HIS A 21 9.98 9.45 -8.38
CA HIS A 21 9.27 10.26 -9.37
C HIS A 21 7.80 9.86 -9.55
N SER A 22 7.34 8.86 -8.83
CA SER A 22 5.95 8.41 -8.85
C SER A 22 5.02 9.35 -8.08
N LEU A 23 5.58 10.15 -7.15
CA LEU A 23 4.89 11.26 -6.50
C LEU A 23 5.10 12.54 -7.32
N VAL A 24 4.06 12.96 -8.03
CA VAL A 24 4.10 14.12 -8.94
C VAL A 24 3.36 15.32 -8.35
N ASN A 25 3.97 16.49 -8.44
CA ASN A 25 3.48 17.73 -7.81
C ASN A 25 2.81 18.68 -8.81
N ASN A 26 2.95 18.40 -10.11
CA ASN A 26 2.37 19.23 -11.17
C ASN A 26 2.16 18.42 -12.46
N LYS A 27 1.55 19.09 -13.44
CA LYS A 27 1.17 18.49 -14.74
C LYS A 27 2.37 18.05 -15.57
N GLU A 28 3.50 18.75 -15.49
CA GLU A 28 4.68 18.39 -16.28
C GLU A 28 5.39 17.16 -15.71
N GLU A 29 5.49 17.07 -14.38
CA GLU A 29 5.94 15.85 -13.70
C GLU A 29 5.03 14.65 -14.02
N LEU A 30 3.70 14.84 -13.99
CA LEU A 30 2.74 13.79 -14.37
C LEU A 30 2.96 13.27 -15.79
N LYS A 31 3.06 14.18 -16.78
CA LYS A 31 3.31 13.78 -18.17
C LYS A 31 4.62 13.03 -18.32
N THR A 32 5.67 13.52 -17.65
CA THR A 32 7.00 12.93 -17.69
C THR A 32 6.95 11.52 -17.14
N LYS A 33 6.36 11.32 -15.95
CA LYS A 33 6.26 9.99 -15.34
C LYS A 33 5.40 9.04 -16.15
N VAL A 34 4.26 9.48 -16.67
CA VAL A 34 3.40 8.66 -17.52
C VAL A 34 4.15 8.22 -18.79
N ALA A 35 4.84 9.15 -19.47
CA ALA A 35 5.58 8.81 -20.68
C ALA A 35 6.75 7.84 -20.41
N GLU A 36 7.35 7.91 -19.22
CA GLU A 36 8.45 7.02 -18.80
C GLU A 36 8.00 5.57 -18.67
N ILE A 37 6.86 5.29 -18.02
CA ILE A 37 6.49 3.92 -17.61
C ILE A 37 5.30 3.31 -18.38
N LEU A 38 4.57 4.10 -19.18
CA LEU A 38 3.38 3.63 -19.90
C LEU A 38 3.69 2.50 -20.90
N ASP A 39 4.77 2.63 -21.66
CA ASP A 39 5.12 1.66 -22.70
C ASP A 39 5.59 0.32 -22.10
N GLU A 40 6.28 0.37 -20.96
CA GLU A 40 6.79 -0.82 -20.27
C GLU A 40 5.69 -1.56 -19.48
N TYR A 41 4.86 -0.82 -18.74
CA TYR A 41 3.91 -1.42 -17.79
C TYR A 41 2.46 -1.46 -18.29
N GLY A 42 2.16 -0.79 -19.40
CA GLY A 42 0.81 -0.66 -19.93
C GLY A 42 -0.06 0.27 -19.07
N PRO A 43 -1.35 -0.03 -18.88
CA PRO A 43 -2.28 0.88 -18.21
C PRO A 43 -1.79 1.35 -16.83
N LEU A 44 -1.89 2.65 -16.58
CA LEU A 44 -1.47 3.30 -15.33
C LEU A 44 -2.68 3.80 -14.53
N LEU A 45 -2.53 3.88 -13.21
CA LEU A 45 -3.44 4.53 -12.28
C LEU A 45 -2.82 5.85 -11.79
N VAL A 46 -3.67 6.87 -11.67
CA VAL A 46 -3.32 8.17 -11.10
C VAL A 46 -4.30 8.47 -9.97
N GLU A 47 -3.78 8.60 -8.77
CA GLU A 47 -4.56 8.79 -7.54
C GLU A 47 -4.08 10.04 -6.79
N GLU A 48 -4.91 10.61 -5.92
CA GLU A 48 -4.45 11.66 -5.00
C GLU A 48 -3.52 11.05 -3.97
N TYR A 49 -2.36 11.67 -3.74
CA TYR A 49 -1.41 11.19 -2.76
C TYR A 49 -1.89 11.51 -1.34
N ILE A 50 -1.98 10.48 -0.50
CA ILE A 50 -2.29 10.61 0.92
C ILE A 50 -0.98 10.52 1.69
N ALA A 51 -0.55 11.64 2.26
CA ALA A 51 0.61 11.67 3.13
C ALA A 51 0.25 11.13 4.52
N GLY A 52 1.14 10.32 5.11
CA GLY A 52 0.91 9.84 6.47
C GLY A 52 1.63 8.54 6.80
N ARG A 53 0.98 7.74 7.63
CA ARG A 53 1.49 6.50 8.21
C ARG A 53 0.92 5.33 7.44
N GLU A 54 1.76 4.39 7.03
CA GLU A 54 1.32 3.20 6.31
C GLU A 54 1.19 2.01 7.25
N PHE A 55 0.08 1.28 7.13
CA PHE A 55 -0.20 0.08 7.92
C PHE A 55 -0.38 -1.15 7.05
N THR A 56 -0.09 -2.32 7.59
CA THR A 56 -0.39 -3.60 6.96
C THR A 56 -1.11 -4.48 7.96
N VAL A 57 -2.26 -5.03 7.58
CA VAL A 57 -3.06 -5.94 8.41
C VAL A 57 -3.17 -7.27 7.69
N LEU A 58 -2.55 -8.30 8.26
CA LEU A 58 -2.75 -9.66 7.75
C LEU A 58 -4.15 -10.16 8.13
N VAL A 59 -4.84 -10.75 7.16
CA VAL A 59 -6.12 -11.42 7.34
C VAL A 59 -6.01 -12.84 6.78
N ALA A 60 -6.37 -13.84 7.59
CA ALA A 60 -6.40 -15.23 7.17
C ALA A 60 -7.82 -15.78 7.28
N ALA A 61 -8.39 -16.29 6.19
CA ALA A 61 -9.64 -17.01 6.23
C ALA A 61 -9.47 -18.30 7.05
N ASN A 62 -10.47 -18.65 7.86
CA ASN A 62 -10.41 -19.89 8.62
C ASN A 62 -10.81 -21.07 7.73
N ALA A 63 -10.05 -22.16 7.78
CA ALA A 63 -10.25 -23.32 6.90
C ALA A 63 -11.62 -24.00 7.10
N ASP A 64 -12.13 -23.98 8.33
CA ASP A 64 -13.39 -24.63 8.69
C ASP A 64 -14.63 -23.74 8.45
N ASP A 65 -14.43 -22.44 8.21
CA ASP A 65 -15.50 -21.49 7.90
C ASP A 65 -14.97 -20.31 7.09
N GLU A 66 -15.18 -20.38 5.77
CA GLU A 66 -14.80 -19.35 4.78
C GLU A 66 -15.46 -17.98 5.03
N ARG A 67 -16.49 -17.92 5.89
CA ARG A 67 -17.14 -16.65 6.29
C ARG A 67 -16.52 -16.03 7.54
N SER A 68 -15.55 -16.72 8.14
CA SER A 68 -14.80 -16.24 9.30
C SER A 68 -13.32 -16.09 8.95
N CYS A 69 -12.66 -15.16 9.64
CA CYS A 69 -11.25 -14.91 9.45
C CYS A 69 -10.56 -14.52 10.76
N THR A 70 -9.28 -14.81 10.83
CA THR A 70 -8.38 -14.27 11.83
C THR A 70 -7.75 -12.99 11.30
N VAL A 71 -7.97 -11.87 11.99
CA VAL A 71 -7.35 -10.59 11.69
C VAL A 71 -6.22 -10.34 12.67
N PHE A 72 -5.00 -10.16 12.16
CA PHE A 72 -3.80 -9.99 12.98
C PHE A 72 -3.59 -8.54 13.39
N ARG A 73 -2.64 -8.33 14.31
CA ARG A 73 -2.25 -6.97 14.74
C ARG A 73 -1.70 -6.19 13.55
N PRO A 74 -2.15 -4.95 13.32
CA PRO A 74 -1.57 -4.10 12.31
C PRO A 74 -0.09 -3.84 12.60
N VAL A 75 0.70 -3.84 11.54
CA VAL A 75 2.10 -3.41 11.55
C VAL A 75 2.17 -2.05 10.87
N GLU A 76 2.77 -1.09 11.54
CA GLU A 76 3.11 0.21 10.98
C GLU A 76 4.48 0.13 10.31
N TYR A 77 4.60 0.74 9.14
CA TYR A 77 5.89 0.95 8.51
C TYR A 77 6.41 2.36 8.79
N ILE A 78 7.52 2.46 9.51
CA ILE A 78 8.23 3.71 9.78
C ILE A 78 9.15 3.99 8.59
N PHE A 79 8.87 5.05 7.84
CA PHE A 79 9.71 5.43 6.71
C PHE A 79 11.10 5.88 7.17
N PRO A 80 12.18 5.41 6.51
CA PRO A 80 13.52 5.98 6.70
C PRO A 80 13.54 7.49 6.39
N GLU A 81 14.54 8.19 6.92
CA GLU A 81 14.69 9.63 6.70
C GLU A 81 14.72 9.96 5.21
N GLY A 82 13.95 10.98 4.80
CA GLY A 82 13.85 11.41 3.41
C GLY A 82 12.90 10.58 2.54
N LYS A 83 12.25 9.54 3.08
CA LYS A 83 11.23 8.75 2.38
C LYS A 83 9.84 9.00 2.95
N CYS A 84 8.83 8.95 2.06
CA CYS A 84 7.44 9.16 2.43
C CYS A 84 6.47 8.10 1.89
N PHE A 85 6.95 7.19 1.04
CA PHE A 85 6.21 6.03 0.53
C PHE A 85 7.19 4.89 0.18
N LYS A 86 6.67 3.66 0.04
CA LYS A 86 7.48 2.47 -0.29
C LYS A 86 7.76 2.37 -1.80
N THR A 87 8.96 2.76 -2.19
CA THR A 87 9.52 2.45 -3.52
C THR A 87 9.84 0.96 -3.64
N TYR A 88 10.05 0.49 -4.87
CA TYR A 88 10.57 -0.86 -5.11
C TYR A 88 11.89 -1.12 -4.35
N SER A 89 12.82 -0.15 -4.37
CA SER A 89 14.13 -0.28 -3.72
C SER A 89 14.04 -0.55 -2.22
N LEU A 90 13.08 0.11 -1.55
CA LEU A 90 12.82 -0.07 -0.11
C LEU A 90 12.27 -1.46 0.22
N LYS A 91 11.64 -2.15 -0.73
CA LYS A 91 11.08 -3.50 -0.52
C LYS A 91 12.07 -4.61 -0.81
N THR A 92 12.98 -4.42 -1.77
CA THR A 92 13.77 -5.54 -2.32
C THR A 92 15.27 -5.42 -2.06
N SER A 93 15.82 -4.21 -2.06
CA SER A 93 17.28 -4.00 -2.03
C SER A 93 17.76 -3.34 -0.75
N GLU A 94 16.91 -2.56 -0.08
CA GLU A 94 17.25 -1.89 1.17
C GLU A 94 16.63 -2.64 2.34
N LEU A 95 17.46 -3.35 3.10
CA LEU A 95 17.02 -4.08 4.30
C LEU A 95 16.90 -3.11 5.47
N HIS A 96 15.66 -2.75 5.82
CA HIS A 96 15.35 -1.94 7.00
C HIS A 96 14.54 -2.77 8.02
N PRO A 97 15.21 -3.62 8.83
CA PRO A 97 14.52 -4.55 9.73
C PRO A 97 13.69 -3.82 10.81
N ASP A 98 14.11 -2.62 11.20
CA ASP A 98 13.50 -1.86 12.30
C ASP A 98 12.34 -0.96 11.85
N CYS A 99 12.01 -0.93 10.55
CA CYS A 99 10.91 -0.12 10.03
C CYS A 99 9.53 -0.72 10.30
N ASN A 100 9.42 -2.01 10.61
CA ASN A 100 8.14 -2.66 10.86
C ASN A 100 7.87 -2.75 12.37
N VAL A 101 6.98 -1.90 12.88
CA VAL A 101 6.64 -1.86 14.30
C VAL A 101 5.17 -2.21 14.52
N PRO A 102 4.81 -2.94 15.60
CA PRO A 102 3.41 -3.23 15.87
C PRO A 102 2.64 -1.95 16.23
N CYS A 103 1.44 -1.77 15.67
CA CYS A 103 0.57 -0.65 16.03
C CYS A 103 0.23 -0.70 17.53
N THR A 104 0.60 0.33 18.29
CA THR A 104 0.44 0.40 19.76
C THR A 104 -0.80 1.18 20.20
N ASP A 105 -1.38 1.99 19.32
CA ASP A 105 -2.61 2.72 19.59
C ASP A 105 -3.81 1.76 19.57
N PRO A 106 -4.52 1.57 20.70
CA PRO A 106 -5.61 0.60 20.79
C PRO A 106 -6.86 1.01 19.99
N VAL A 107 -7.08 2.30 19.76
CA VAL A 107 -8.21 2.77 18.95
C VAL A 107 -7.93 2.50 17.48
N LEU A 108 -6.73 2.86 17.03
CA LEU A 108 -6.32 2.64 15.65
C LEU A 108 -6.18 1.16 15.31
N ASP A 109 -5.60 0.34 16.20
CA ASP A 109 -5.53 -1.13 16.04
C ASP A 109 -6.92 -1.72 15.77
N ARG A 110 -7.92 -1.33 16.57
CA ARG A 110 -9.30 -1.81 16.39
C ARG A 110 -9.88 -1.35 15.05
N GLN A 111 -9.74 -0.07 14.71
CA GLN A 111 -10.29 0.48 13.46
C GLN A 111 -9.71 -0.20 12.22
N LEU A 112 -8.39 -0.42 12.21
CA LEU A 112 -7.69 -1.09 11.11
C LEU A 112 -8.14 -2.55 10.97
N ARG A 113 -8.29 -3.27 12.09
CA ARG A 113 -8.79 -4.65 12.09
C ARG A 113 -10.23 -4.74 11.59
N ASP A 114 -11.11 -3.86 12.06
CA ASP A 114 -12.52 -3.80 11.63
C ASP A 114 -12.64 -3.51 10.13
N ALA A 115 -11.81 -2.61 9.60
CA ALA A 115 -11.76 -2.31 8.18
C ALA A 115 -11.25 -3.50 7.35
N ALA A 116 -10.22 -4.19 7.82
CA ALA A 116 -9.65 -5.36 7.17
C ALA A 116 -10.65 -6.53 7.09
N GLU A 117 -11.35 -6.80 8.19
CA GLU A 117 -12.39 -7.84 8.24
C GLU A 117 -13.51 -7.56 7.23
N LYS A 118 -14.00 -6.31 7.19
CA LYS A 118 -15.07 -5.90 6.26
C LYS A 118 -14.62 -6.06 4.80
N SER A 119 -13.35 -5.78 4.50
CA SER A 119 -12.81 -5.86 3.15
C SER A 119 -12.78 -7.31 2.63
N LEU A 120 -12.38 -8.28 3.46
CA LEU A 120 -12.40 -9.70 3.09
C LEU A 120 -13.82 -10.19 2.76
N ARG A 121 -14.82 -9.78 3.54
CA ARG A 121 -16.22 -10.20 3.33
C ARG A 121 -16.77 -9.75 1.98
N VAL A 122 -16.27 -8.63 1.44
CA VAL A 122 -16.68 -8.08 0.13
C VAL A 122 -15.93 -8.73 -1.03
N LEU A 123 -14.68 -9.14 -0.84
CA LEU A 123 -13.78 -9.60 -1.91
C LEU A 123 -13.83 -11.12 -2.20
N THR A 124 -14.80 -11.85 -1.65
CA THR A 124 -15.08 -13.28 -1.90
C THR A 124 -13.91 -14.24 -1.59
N GLY A 125 -13.85 -14.74 -0.35
CA GLY A 125 -13.57 -16.16 -0.05
C GLY A 125 -12.17 -16.75 -0.27
N GLN A 126 -11.16 -15.99 -0.70
CA GLN A 126 -9.77 -16.49 -0.72
C GLN A 126 -8.87 -15.60 0.13
N ALA A 127 -7.93 -16.24 0.86
CA ALA A 127 -6.98 -15.57 1.73
C ALA A 127 -6.29 -14.43 0.97
N MET A 128 -6.61 -13.20 1.35
CA MET A 128 -5.95 -12.02 0.81
C MET A 128 -4.80 -11.64 1.72
N GLN A 129 -3.59 -11.59 1.18
CA GLN A 129 -2.61 -10.63 1.65
C GLN A 129 -3.11 -9.24 1.22
N GLY A 130 -4.04 -8.69 2.02
CA GLY A 130 -4.63 -7.38 1.79
C GLY A 130 -3.66 -6.29 2.23
N TRP A 131 -3.11 -5.56 1.26
CA TRP A 131 -2.40 -4.31 1.49
C TRP A 131 -3.45 -3.22 1.69
N ILE A 132 -3.76 -2.87 2.94
CA ILE A 132 -4.57 -1.69 3.22
C ILE A 132 -3.62 -0.49 3.24
N PHE A 133 -3.54 0.22 2.12
CA PHE A 133 -3.01 1.58 2.13
C PHE A 133 -4.00 2.45 2.88
N ALA A 134 -3.60 2.96 4.03
CA ALA A 134 -4.25 4.07 4.72
C ALA A 134 -3.28 5.25 4.70
#